data_AF-A0A7W1MDI6-F1
#
_entry.id   AF-A0A7W1MDI6-F1
#
_cell.length_a   1.000
_cell.length_b   1.000
_cell.length_c   1.000
_cell.angle_alpha   90.00
_cell.angle_beta   90.00
_cell.angle_gamma   90.00
#
_symmetry.space_group_name_H-M   'P 1'
#
loop_
_entity.id
_entity.type
_entity.pdbx_description
1 polymer ?
#
loop_
_entity_poly.entity_id
_entity_poly.type
_entity_poly.pdbx_seq_one_letter_code
_entity_poly.pdbx_strand_id
1 'polypeptide(L)'
;MTKHSNPNARNAESLISPQMLKEGLPPLAAHLEFIEQSRQQIQRILSGEDSRLFLVVGPCSIHDITAAKEYAIKLRHLSDKISKHFFVVMRTHFEKPRTSLGWKGLLHDPHLDGSNAISTGLNLSRELLLFLADLGLPAATEFLDPITFHYLGDLISWACIGARTSESQIHRQFASGLPMPVAFKNSTSGNIDVAINGVLAATCSHSFFGITEHGSLSIVETKGNRHAHVALRGGELKPNYDADSIAYALEQLKKNHLPQQLVIDCSHD
;
A
#
# COMPACT_ATOMS: atom_id res chain seq x y z
N MET A 1 10.49 -18.90 -38.06
CA MET A 1 9.97 -18.15 -36.90
C MET A 1 11.11 -17.95 -35.93
N THR A 2 11.49 -16.70 -35.73
CA THR A 2 12.78 -16.28 -35.16
C THR A 2 12.88 -16.60 -33.67
N LYS A 3 14.00 -17.25 -33.29
CA LYS A 3 14.47 -17.37 -31.90
C LYS A 3 14.87 -15.99 -31.37
N HIS A 4 13.89 -15.15 -31.04
CA HIS A 4 14.11 -14.05 -30.10
C HIS A 4 13.90 -14.58 -28.69
N SER A 5 14.81 -15.45 -28.23
CA SER A 5 14.90 -15.81 -26.81
C SER A 5 15.67 -14.71 -26.09
N ASN A 6 15.07 -14.09 -25.07
CA ASN A 6 15.74 -13.10 -24.22
C ASN A 6 16.99 -13.75 -23.58
N PRO A 7 18.22 -13.36 -23.95
CA PRO A 7 19.45 -14.03 -23.51
C PRO A 7 19.71 -13.85 -22.00
N ASN A 8 19.03 -12.89 -21.37
CA ASN A 8 19.18 -12.59 -19.95
C ASN A 8 18.08 -13.24 -19.08
N ALA A 9 17.13 -13.96 -19.67
CA ALA A 9 16.08 -14.67 -18.94
C ALA A 9 16.48 -16.14 -18.73
N ARG A 10 16.46 -16.59 -17.47
CA ARG A 10 16.73 -18.01 -17.12
C ARG A 10 15.50 -18.90 -17.23
N ASN A 11 14.32 -18.37 -16.90
CA ASN A 11 13.04 -19.05 -16.98
C ASN A 11 11.91 -18.00 -17.14
N ALA A 12 10.78 -18.40 -17.69
CA ALA A 12 9.55 -17.61 -17.74
C ALA A 12 8.38 -18.55 -17.40
N GLU A 13 7.93 -18.50 -16.15
CA GLU A 13 6.78 -19.27 -15.67
C GLU A 13 5.55 -18.37 -15.58
N SER A 14 4.38 -18.90 -15.93
CA SER A 14 3.11 -18.20 -15.77
C SER A 14 2.66 -18.23 -14.31
N LEU A 15 2.35 -17.08 -13.75
CA LEU A 15 1.64 -16.99 -12.48
C LEU A 15 0.17 -17.36 -12.67
N ILE A 16 -0.46 -17.89 -11.61
CA ILE A 16 -1.91 -18.05 -11.55
C ILE A 16 -2.59 -16.68 -11.75
N SER A 17 -3.78 -16.63 -12.36
CA SER A 17 -4.46 -15.36 -12.54
C SER A 17 -4.97 -14.78 -11.21
N PRO A 18 -5.17 -13.45 -11.11
CA PRO A 18 -5.81 -12.84 -9.95
C PRO A 18 -7.15 -13.49 -9.57
N GLN A 19 -7.98 -13.78 -10.57
CA GLN A 19 -9.26 -14.45 -10.37
C GLN A 19 -9.08 -15.84 -9.75
N MET A 20 -8.17 -16.67 -10.28
CA MET A 20 -7.96 -18.03 -9.77
C MET A 20 -7.48 -18.01 -8.30
N LEU A 21 -6.61 -17.06 -7.93
CA LEU A 21 -6.22 -16.90 -6.53
C LEU A 21 -7.42 -16.52 -5.66
N LYS A 22 -8.24 -15.56 -6.12
CA LYS A 22 -9.45 -15.11 -5.40
C LYS A 22 -10.50 -16.22 -5.30
N GLU A 23 -10.63 -17.09 -6.28
CA GLU A 23 -11.54 -18.24 -6.23
C GLU A 23 -11.04 -19.33 -5.27
N GLY A 24 -9.72 -19.53 -5.18
CA GLY A 24 -9.13 -20.44 -4.19
C GLY A 24 -9.19 -19.91 -2.75
N LEU A 25 -9.16 -18.59 -2.58
CA LEU A 25 -9.20 -17.88 -1.31
C LEU A 25 -10.25 -16.75 -1.36
N PRO A 26 -11.55 -17.07 -1.41
CA PRO A 26 -12.60 -16.09 -1.61
C PRO A 26 -12.86 -15.28 -0.35
N PRO A 27 -13.02 -13.94 -0.47
CA PRO A 27 -13.49 -13.14 0.64
C PRO A 27 -14.98 -13.40 0.86
N LEU A 28 -15.41 -13.39 2.12
CA LEU A 28 -16.83 -13.36 2.46
C LEU A 28 -17.41 -11.99 2.12
N ALA A 29 -18.72 -11.90 1.88
CA ALA A 29 -19.39 -10.62 1.65
C ALA A 29 -19.17 -9.64 2.81
N ALA A 30 -19.16 -10.15 4.05
CA ALA A 30 -18.85 -9.38 5.25
C ALA A 30 -17.42 -8.83 5.26
N HIS A 31 -16.44 -9.53 4.67
CA HIS A 31 -15.07 -9.02 4.54
C HIS A 31 -15.04 -7.80 3.64
N LEU A 32 -15.66 -7.89 2.46
CA LEU A 32 -15.69 -6.79 1.49
C LEU A 32 -16.43 -5.57 2.04
N GLU A 33 -17.54 -5.78 2.72
CA GLU A 33 -18.28 -4.72 3.41
C GLU A 33 -17.41 -4.06 4.49
N PHE A 34 -16.74 -4.85 5.33
CA PHE A 34 -15.84 -4.35 6.35
C PHE A 34 -14.67 -3.52 5.77
N ILE A 35 -14.06 -3.98 4.68
CA ILE A 35 -12.97 -3.26 4.01
C ILE A 35 -13.47 -1.94 3.44
N GLU A 36 -14.65 -1.91 2.82
CA GLU A 36 -15.23 -0.69 2.27
C GLU A 36 -15.59 0.31 3.37
N GLN A 37 -16.21 -0.15 4.47
CA GLN A 37 -16.47 0.68 5.65
C GLN A 37 -15.17 1.25 6.25
N SER A 38 -14.10 0.44 6.26
CA SER A 38 -12.79 0.88 6.74
C SER A 38 -12.16 1.94 5.83
N ARG A 39 -12.28 1.80 4.50
CA ARG A 39 -11.84 2.84 3.54
C ARG A 39 -12.58 4.14 3.77
N GLN A 40 -13.91 4.09 3.88
CA GLN A 40 -14.75 5.26 4.15
C GLN A 40 -14.40 5.90 5.50
N GLN A 41 -14.09 5.09 6.51
CA GLN A 41 -13.67 5.60 7.81
C GLN A 41 -12.36 6.39 7.73
N ILE A 42 -11.39 5.90 6.97
CA ILE A 42 -10.13 6.62 6.74
C ILE A 42 -10.38 7.89 5.92
N GLN A 43 -11.26 7.83 4.91
CA GLN A 43 -11.64 9.01 4.12
C GLN A 43 -12.29 10.10 4.98
N ARG A 44 -13.18 9.74 5.92
CA ARG A 44 -13.80 10.68 6.87
C ARG A 44 -12.78 11.30 7.83
N ILE A 45 -11.81 10.51 8.30
CA ILE A 45 -10.72 11.02 9.14
C ILE A 45 -9.86 11.99 8.35
N LEU A 46 -9.50 11.63 7.11
CA LEU A 46 -8.76 12.52 6.23
C LEU A 46 -9.58 13.80 6.05
N SER A 47 -10.82 13.75 5.55
CA SER A 47 -11.65 14.95 5.30
C SER A 47 -11.96 15.80 6.54
N GLY A 48 -11.73 15.29 7.75
CA GLY A 48 -12.01 15.98 9.02
C GLY A 48 -13.46 15.82 9.49
N GLU A 49 -14.27 15.00 8.80
CA GLU A 49 -15.61 14.61 9.24
C GLU A 49 -15.58 13.73 10.50
N ASP A 50 -14.49 13.01 10.71
CA ASP A 50 -14.20 12.26 11.93
C ASP A 50 -12.93 12.82 12.58
N SER A 51 -13.03 13.23 13.86
CA SER A 51 -11.93 13.87 14.59
C SER A 51 -10.89 12.91 15.14
N ARG A 52 -11.03 11.60 14.94
CA ARG A 52 -10.03 10.61 15.36
C ARG A 52 -8.79 10.69 14.49
N LEU A 53 -7.67 10.18 15.00
CA LEU A 53 -6.49 9.93 14.19
C LEU A 53 -6.51 8.48 13.69
N PHE A 54 -6.15 8.23 12.43
CA PHE A 54 -5.87 6.85 12.02
C PHE A 54 -4.39 6.52 12.25
N LEU A 55 -4.12 5.29 12.69
CA LEU A 55 -2.77 4.81 12.98
C LEU A 55 -2.46 3.60 12.10
N VAL A 56 -1.44 3.72 11.25
CA VAL A 56 -0.90 2.58 10.51
C VAL A 56 0.27 2.00 11.29
N VAL A 57 0.07 0.85 11.94
CA VAL A 57 1.05 0.27 12.87
C VAL A 57 1.23 -1.23 12.62
N GLY A 58 2.46 -1.71 12.74
CA GLY A 58 2.78 -3.12 12.54
C GLY A 58 4.25 -3.35 12.22
N PRO A 59 4.63 -4.60 11.94
CA PRO A 59 5.98 -4.96 11.54
C PRO A 59 6.46 -4.17 10.31
N CYS A 60 7.78 -3.92 10.22
CA CYS A 60 8.36 -3.27 9.05
C CYS A 60 8.09 -4.06 7.75
N SER A 61 8.16 -5.39 7.83
CA SER A 61 7.77 -6.32 6.78
C SER A 61 7.31 -7.63 7.41
N ILE A 62 6.28 -8.25 6.83
CA ILE A 62 5.81 -9.58 7.24
C ILE A 62 6.78 -10.61 6.68
N HIS A 63 7.32 -11.49 7.53
CA HIS A 63 8.18 -12.63 7.14
C HIS A 63 7.72 -13.96 7.76
N ASP A 64 6.91 -13.90 8.82
CA ASP A 64 6.35 -15.06 9.52
C ASP A 64 4.84 -14.81 9.69
N ILE A 65 4.03 -15.70 9.10
CA ILE A 65 2.57 -15.62 9.13
C ILE A 65 2.03 -15.87 10.54
N THR A 66 2.61 -16.80 11.29
CA THR A 66 2.17 -17.14 12.64
C THR A 66 2.37 -15.94 13.56
N ALA A 67 3.57 -15.36 13.55
CA ALA A 67 3.89 -14.17 14.33
C ALA A 67 3.00 -12.96 13.92
N ALA A 68 2.71 -12.81 12.62
CA ALA A 68 1.82 -11.76 12.14
C ALA A 68 0.38 -11.93 12.66
N LYS A 69 -0.15 -13.15 12.68
CA LYS A 69 -1.48 -13.45 13.23
C LYS A 69 -1.53 -13.20 14.75
N GLU A 70 -0.50 -13.59 15.49
CA GLU A 70 -0.40 -13.29 16.93
C GLU A 70 -0.37 -11.77 17.20
N TYR A 71 0.39 -11.03 16.39
CA TYR A 71 0.44 -9.56 16.47
C TYR A 71 -0.94 -8.96 16.19
N ALA A 72 -1.63 -9.44 15.15
CA ALA A 72 -2.95 -8.96 14.76
C ALA A 72 -3.99 -9.13 15.87
N ILE A 73 -4.01 -10.29 16.54
CA ILE A 73 -4.92 -10.55 17.66
C ILE A 73 -4.68 -9.54 18.80
N LYS A 74 -3.42 -9.33 19.18
CA LYS A 74 -3.05 -8.35 20.22
C LYS A 74 -3.41 -6.93 19.80
N LEU A 75 -3.16 -6.57 18.54
CA LEU A 75 -3.47 -5.25 18.00
C LEU A 75 -4.98 -5.00 17.94
N ARG A 76 -5.79 -6.01 17.61
CA ARG A 76 -7.26 -5.89 17.62
C ARG A 76 -7.78 -5.57 19.02
N HIS A 77 -7.33 -6.31 20.04
CA HIS A 77 -7.70 -6.01 21.43
C HIS A 77 -7.29 -4.60 21.88
N LEU A 78 -6.13 -4.11 21.43
CA LEU A 78 -5.73 -2.73 21.72
C LEU A 78 -6.60 -1.72 20.97
N SER A 79 -6.88 -1.97 19.69
CA SER A 79 -7.74 -1.13 18.84
C SER A 79 -9.09 -0.88 19.49
N ASP A 80 -9.73 -1.92 20.03
CA ASP A 80 -11.00 -1.80 20.76
C ASP A 80 -10.92 -0.81 21.93
N LYS A 81 -9.86 -0.90 22.74
CA LYS A 81 -9.66 -0.07 23.93
C LYS A 81 -9.42 1.40 23.60
N ILE A 82 -8.86 1.70 22.43
CA ILE A 82 -8.47 3.07 22.05
C ILE A 82 -9.36 3.66 20.93
N SER A 83 -10.38 2.92 20.50
CA SER A 83 -11.27 3.20 19.36
C SER A 83 -11.98 4.56 19.40
N LYS A 84 -12.15 5.12 20.60
CA LYS A 84 -12.70 6.48 20.83
C LYS A 84 -11.82 7.58 20.22
N HIS A 85 -10.50 7.38 20.18
CA HIS A 85 -9.53 8.39 19.77
C HIS A 85 -8.77 8.00 18.50
N PHE A 86 -8.62 6.69 18.26
CA PHE A 86 -7.80 6.18 17.17
C PHE A 86 -8.53 5.15 16.32
N PHE A 87 -8.32 5.21 15.02
CA PHE A 87 -8.69 4.16 14.07
C PHE A 87 -7.45 3.39 13.66
N VAL A 88 -7.28 2.17 14.17
CA VAL A 88 -6.06 1.39 13.97
C VAL A 88 -6.15 0.56 12.69
N VAL A 89 -5.11 0.65 11.86
CA VAL A 89 -4.90 -0.13 10.64
C VAL A 89 -3.59 -0.89 10.78
N MET A 90 -3.62 -2.21 10.57
CA MET A 90 -2.41 -3.03 10.66
C MET A 90 -1.55 -2.85 9.41
N ARG A 91 -0.27 -2.56 9.61
CA ARG A 91 0.75 -2.54 8.56
C ARG A 91 1.09 -3.98 8.14
N THR A 92 0.87 -4.31 6.88
CA THR A 92 1.10 -5.63 6.26
C THR A 92 1.95 -5.51 4.99
N HIS A 93 3.18 -4.98 5.11
CA HIS A 93 4.08 -4.90 3.95
C HIS A 93 4.64 -6.29 3.64
N PHE A 94 4.24 -6.86 2.51
CA PHE A 94 4.70 -8.17 2.03
C PHE A 94 5.95 -8.10 1.16
N GLU A 95 6.28 -6.91 0.68
CA GLU A 95 7.46 -6.64 -0.14
C GLU A 95 8.39 -5.67 0.59
N LYS A 96 9.66 -5.67 0.20
CA LYS A 96 10.67 -4.74 0.73
C LYS A 96 11.43 -4.10 -0.43
N PRO A 97 11.41 -2.77 -0.58
CA PRO A 97 12.21 -2.11 -1.61
C PRO A 97 13.70 -2.23 -1.27
N ARG A 98 14.51 -2.73 -2.21
CA ARG A 98 15.96 -2.93 -2.01
C ARG A 98 16.76 -2.24 -3.12
N THR A 99 17.83 -1.56 -2.73
CA THR A 99 18.86 -1.02 -3.63
C THR A 99 20.05 -1.98 -3.80
N SER A 100 20.22 -2.93 -2.87
CA SER A 100 21.28 -3.94 -2.86
C SER A 100 20.71 -5.35 -2.75
N LEU A 101 21.57 -6.37 -2.91
CA LEU A 101 21.19 -7.78 -2.71
C LEU A 101 20.59 -8.00 -1.32
N GLY A 102 19.50 -8.76 -1.25
CA GLY A 102 18.86 -9.15 0.00
C GLY A 102 17.44 -9.66 -0.20
N TRP A 103 16.84 -10.13 0.89
CA TRP A 103 15.47 -10.62 0.88
C TRP A 103 14.47 -9.55 0.41
N LYS A 104 13.60 -9.95 -0.54
CA LYS A 104 12.64 -9.10 -1.27
C LYS A 104 11.26 -9.02 -0.62
N GLY A 105 11.01 -9.82 0.42
CA GLY A 105 9.74 -9.88 1.13
C GLY A 105 9.04 -11.23 0.98
N LEU A 106 8.04 -11.47 1.82
CA LEU A 106 7.27 -12.71 1.89
C LEU A 106 6.59 -13.03 0.55
N LEU A 107 6.11 -12.01 -0.16
CA LEU A 107 5.45 -12.20 -1.45
C LEU A 107 6.41 -12.85 -2.46
N HIS A 108 7.70 -12.49 -2.43
CA HIS A 108 8.69 -13.02 -3.36
C HIS A 108 9.30 -14.32 -2.86
N ASP A 109 9.74 -14.36 -1.62
CA ASP A 109 10.54 -15.47 -1.07
C ASP A 109 10.03 -15.87 0.33
N PRO A 110 8.89 -16.60 0.39
CA PRO A 110 8.22 -16.91 1.65
C PRO A 110 8.99 -17.91 2.52
N HIS A 111 9.90 -18.67 1.94
CA HIS A 111 10.70 -19.68 2.63
C HIS A 111 12.04 -19.15 3.17
N LEU A 112 12.38 -17.89 2.85
CA LEU A 112 13.64 -17.24 3.24
C LEU A 112 14.90 -17.98 2.76
N ASP A 113 14.78 -18.75 1.67
CA ASP A 113 15.83 -19.63 1.13
C ASP A 113 16.28 -19.24 -0.28
N GLY A 114 15.70 -18.17 -0.85
CA GLY A 114 16.00 -17.71 -2.21
C GLY A 114 15.31 -18.50 -3.31
N SER A 115 14.36 -19.38 -2.98
CA SER A 115 13.54 -20.13 -3.96
C SER A 115 12.69 -19.21 -4.84
N ASN A 116 12.36 -18.01 -4.36
CA ASN A 116 11.46 -17.07 -5.02
C ASN A 116 10.09 -17.70 -5.36
N ALA A 117 9.52 -18.45 -4.41
CA ALA A 117 8.22 -19.11 -4.56
C ALA A 117 7.04 -18.12 -4.53
N ILE A 118 6.94 -17.26 -5.56
CA ILE A 118 5.97 -16.15 -5.63
C ILE A 118 4.52 -16.63 -5.51
N SER A 119 4.16 -17.73 -6.17
CA SER A 119 2.82 -18.31 -6.07
C SER A 119 2.45 -18.67 -4.62
N THR A 120 3.40 -19.23 -3.86
CA THR A 120 3.24 -19.51 -2.43
C THR A 120 3.13 -18.20 -1.63
N GLY A 121 3.98 -17.21 -1.93
CA GLY A 121 3.96 -15.91 -1.27
C GLY A 121 2.64 -15.15 -1.46
N LEU A 122 2.04 -15.21 -2.65
CA LEU A 122 0.71 -14.65 -2.93
C LEU A 122 -0.39 -15.31 -2.11
N ASN A 123 -0.40 -16.65 -2.04
CA ASN A 123 -1.37 -17.40 -1.23
C ASN A 123 -1.26 -17.02 0.26
N LEU A 124 -0.05 -17.08 0.83
CA LEU A 124 0.18 -16.75 2.24
C LEU A 124 -0.17 -15.29 2.57
N SER A 125 0.14 -14.36 1.67
CA SER A 125 -0.20 -12.95 1.85
C SER A 125 -1.72 -12.75 1.86
N ARG A 126 -2.44 -13.40 0.94
CA ARG A 126 -3.90 -13.32 0.87
C ARG A 126 -4.59 -13.99 2.07
N GLU A 127 -4.12 -15.16 2.51
CA GLU A 127 -4.61 -15.83 3.71
C GLU A 127 -4.46 -14.96 4.96
N LEU A 128 -3.34 -14.24 5.11
CA LEU A 128 -3.18 -13.29 6.21
C LEU A 128 -4.21 -12.17 6.12
N LEU A 129 -4.40 -11.58 4.94
CA LEU A 129 -5.37 -10.49 4.77
C LEU A 129 -6.81 -10.94 5.06
N LEU A 130 -7.20 -12.15 4.65
CA LEU A 130 -8.50 -12.74 4.99
C LEU A 130 -8.64 -12.92 6.51
N PHE A 131 -7.61 -13.44 7.17
CA PHE A 131 -7.59 -13.56 8.63
C PHE A 131 -7.73 -12.20 9.34
N LEU A 132 -7.11 -11.13 8.81
CA LEU A 132 -7.29 -9.79 9.37
C LEU A 132 -8.73 -9.28 9.19
N ALA A 133 -9.35 -9.56 8.04
CA ALA A 133 -10.75 -9.24 7.79
C ALA A 133 -11.70 -10.01 8.73
N ASP A 134 -11.43 -11.29 9.00
CA ASP A 134 -12.16 -12.09 10.01
C ASP A 134 -12.07 -11.47 11.41
N LEU A 135 -10.89 -10.94 11.77
CA LEU A 135 -10.70 -10.24 13.05
C LEU A 135 -11.34 -8.84 13.06
N GLY A 136 -11.85 -8.35 11.93
CA GLY A 136 -12.30 -6.97 11.79
C GLY A 136 -11.16 -5.95 11.96
N LEU A 137 -9.93 -6.29 11.58
CA LEU A 137 -8.77 -5.40 11.64
C LEU A 137 -8.39 -4.97 10.21
N PRO A 138 -8.45 -3.67 9.87
CA PRO A 138 -8.16 -3.23 8.51
C PRO A 138 -6.66 -3.32 8.24
N ALA A 139 -6.30 -3.57 6.98
CA ALA A 139 -4.92 -3.76 6.55
C ALA A 139 -4.40 -2.61 5.67
N ALA A 140 -3.10 -2.32 5.80
CA ALA A 140 -2.38 -1.31 5.06
C ALA A 140 -1.10 -1.89 4.45
N THR A 141 -0.87 -1.65 3.15
CA THR A 141 0.35 -2.11 2.46
C THR A 141 0.99 -1.02 1.61
N GLU A 142 2.26 -1.22 1.28
CA GLU A 142 2.92 -0.55 0.17
C GLU A 142 2.82 -1.45 -1.07
N PHE A 143 2.45 -0.89 -2.22
CA PHE A 143 2.48 -1.60 -3.50
C PHE A 143 3.75 -1.22 -4.25
N LEU A 144 4.72 -2.14 -4.33
CA LEU A 144 5.97 -1.93 -5.09
C LEU A 144 5.82 -2.33 -6.56
N ASP A 145 4.99 -3.33 -6.83
CA ASP A 145 4.57 -3.70 -8.18
C ASP A 145 3.05 -3.52 -8.30
N PRO A 146 2.56 -2.63 -9.20
CA PRO A 146 1.13 -2.45 -9.46
C PRO A 146 0.36 -3.73 -9.77
N ILE A 147 1.01 -4.77 -10.29
CA ILE A 147 0.37 -6.06 -10.60
C ILE A 147 -0.14 -6.75 -9.33
N THR A 148 0.57 -6.60 -8.21
CA THR A 148 0.20 -7.24 -6.92
C THR A 148 -1.14 -6.75 -6.39
N PHE A 149 -1.58 -5.54 -6.75
CA PHE A 149 -2.90 -5.02 -6.39
C PHE A 149 -4.03 -5.90 -6.89
N HIS A 150 -3.91 -6.50 -8.07
CA HIS A 150 -4.97 -7.35 -8.61
C HIS A 150 -5.20 -8.59 -7.73
N TYR A 151 -4.19 -9.05 -7.01
CA TYR A 151 -4.27 -10.25 -6.16
C TYR A 151 -4.75 -9.96 -4.74
N LEU A 152 -4.43 -8.77 -4.21
CA LEU A 152 -4.56 -8.47 -2.77
C LEU A 152 -5.41 -7.22 -2.48
N GLY A 153 -5.63 -6.36 -3.47
CA GLY A 153 -6.19 -5.01 -3.29
C GLY A 153 -7.64 -4.98 -2.80
N ASP A 154 -8.41 -6.06 -3.00
CA ASP A 154 -9.76 -6.22 -2.47
C ASP A 154 -9.80 -6.26 -0.93
N LEU A 155 -8.68 -6.60 -0.29
CA LEU A 155 -8.55 -6.75 1.16
C LEU A 155 -7.70 -5.65 1.82
N ILE A 156 -7.40 -4.56 1.10
CA ILE A 156 -6.59 -3.44 1.59
C ILE A 156 -7.46 -2.21 1.82
N SER A 157 -7.33 -1.59 3.00
CA SER A 157 -8.08 -0.40 3.40
C SER A 157 -7.32 0.91 3.22
N TRP A 158 -5.98 0.87 3.19
CA TRP A 158 -5.12 2.03 2.93
C TRP A 158 -3.82 1.59 2.27
N ALA A 159 -3.28 2.41 1.37
CA ALA A 159 -2.03 2.11 0.69
C ALA A 159 -1.02 3.26 0.81
N CYS A 160 0.25 2.96 0.59
CA CYS A 160 1.24 3.99 0.30
C CYS A 160 2.09 3.68 -0.93
N ILE A 161 2.58 4.75 -1.56
CA ILE A 161 3.66 4.77 -2.52
C ILE A 161 4.91 5.26 -1.78
N GLY A 162 5.95 4.43 -1.79
CA GLY A 162 7.17 4.67 -1.02
C GLY A 162 8.04 5.81 -1.56
N ALA A 163 8.97 6.27 -0.74
CA ALA A 163 9.87 7.40 -1.07
C ALA A 163 10.67 7.19 -2.37
N ARG A 164 10.94 5.92 -2.74
CA ARG A 164 11.68 5.54 -3.97
C ARG A 164 10.79 5.36 -5.19
N THR A 165 9.47 5.25 -5.01
CA THR A 165 8.49 5.06 -6.10
C THR A 165 7.59 6.28 -6.27
N SER A 166 7.61 7.25 -5.35
CA SER A 166 6.83 8.50 -5.45
C SER A 166 7.14 9.34 -6.70
N GLU A 167 8.33 9.20 -7.29
CA GLU A 167 8.69 9.85 -8.58
C GLU A 167 8.32 9.02 -9.81
N SER A 168 7.96 7.75 -9.63
CA SER A 168 7.63 6.86 -10.73
C SER A 168 6.28 7.22 -11.35
N GLN A 169 6.28 7.54 -12.65
CA GLN A 169 5.05 7.80 -13.40
C GLN A 169 4.07 6.61 -13.31
N ILE A 170 4.56 5.38 -13.41
CA ILE A 170 3.73 4.16 -13.35
C ILE A 170 3.00 4.10 -12.00
N HIS A 171 3.68 4.39 -10.89
CA HIS A 171 3.07 4.36 -9.56
C HIS A 171 2.06 5.50 -9.36
N ARG A 172 2.34 6.69 -9.90
CA ARG A 172 1.41 7.83 -9.87
C ARG A 172 0.13 7.55 -10.64
N GLN A 173 0.25 6.97 -11.83
CA GLN A 173 -0.88 6.55 -12.66
C GLN A 173 -1.66 5.43 -11.98
N PHE A 174 -0.98 4.41 -11.47
CA PHE A 174 -1.60 3.33 -10.71
C PHE A 174 -2.39 3.84 -9.48
N ALA A 175 -1.80 4.74 -8.69
CA ALA A 175 -2.44 5.32 -7.50
C ALA A 175 -3.76 6.05 -7.81
N SER A 176 -3.90 6.59 -9.03
CA SER A 176 -5.13 7.25 -9.49
C SER A 176 -6.33 6.29 -9.67
N GLY A 177 -6.06 4.99 -9.80
CA GLY A 177 -7.09 3.94 -9.96
C GLY A 177 -7.38 3.14 -8.69
N LEU A 178 -6.67 3.43 -7.59
CA LEU A 178 -6.84 2.72 -6.33
C LEU A 178 -8.17 3.06 -5.65
N PRO A 179 -8.94 2.07 -5.15
CA PRO A 179 -10.21 2.31 -4.47
C PRO A 179 -10.05 2.79 -3.02
N MET A 180 -8.85 2.66 -2.44
CA MET A 180 -8.53 3.12 -1.09
C MET A 180 -7.80 4.47 -1.10
N PRO A 181 -7.79 5.20 0.03
CA PRO A 181 -6.86 6.30 0.24
C PRO A 181 -5.40 5.85 0.07
N VAL A 182 -4.59 6.70 -0.55
CA VAL A 182 -3.19 6.39 -0.87
C VAL A 182 -2.28 7.53 -0.43
N ALA A 183 -1.24 7.21 0.32
CA ALA A 183 -0.23 8.20 0.70
C ALA A 183 0.97 8.16 -0.23
N PHE A 184 1.48 9.33 -0.64
CA PHE A 184 2.80 9.46 -1.24
C PHE A 184 3.80 9.90 -0.19
N LYS A 185 4.85 9.11 0.01
CA LYS A 185 5.96 9.49 0.90
C LYS A 185 6.84 10.55 0.22
N ASN A 186 7.33 11.52 0.99
CA ASN A 186 8.39 12.41 0.52
C ASN A 186 9.66 11.61 0.14
N SER A 187 10.54 12.18 -0.69
CA SER A 187 11.75 11.49 -1.16
C SER A 187 12.68 11.12 0.00
N THR A 188 13.67 10.24 -0.24
CA THR A 188 14.69 9.91 0.76
C THR A 188 15.53 11.12 1.17
N SER A 189 15.70 12.11 0.29
CA SER A 189 16.36 13.38 0.60
C SER A 189 15.50 14.37 1.40
N GLY A 190 14.23 14.04 1.70
CA GLY A 190 13.31 14.92 2.42
C GLY A 190 12.50 15.86 1.52
N ASN A 191 12.60 15.75 0.19
CA ASN A 191 11.87 16.61 -0.73
C ASN A 191 10.38 16.27 -0.75
N ILE A 192 9.56 17.19 -0.23
CA ILE A 192 8.10 17.05 -0.18
C ILE A 192 7.42 17.26 -1.54
N ASP A 193 8.02 18.03 -2.45
CA ASP A 193 7.45 18.32 -3.77
C ASP A 193 7.26 17.04 -4.58
N VAL A 194 8.12 16.04 -4.35
CA VAL A 194 7.99 14.70 -4.91
C VAL A 194 6.67 14.05 -4.53
N ALA A 195 6.28 14.14 -3.26
CA ALA A 195 5.02 13.60 -2.76
C ALA A 195 3.83 14.42 -3.25
N ILE A 196 3.93 15.75 -3.22
CA ILE A 196 2.87 16.66 -3.71
C ILE A 196 2.56 16.41 -5.18
N ASN A 197 3.60 16.28 -6.02
CA ASN A 197 3.43 15.93 -7.43
C ASN A 197 2.80 14.55 -7.62
N GLY A 198 3.11 13.59 -6.73
CA GLY A 198 2.46 12.28 -6.70
C GLY A 198 0.97 12.39 -6.40
N VAL A 199 0.59 13.17 -5.39
CA VAL A 199 -0.81 13.44 -5.03
C VAL A 199 -1.54 14.12 -6.20
N LEU A 200 -0.99 15.20 -6.76
CA LEU A 200 -1.59 15.90 -7.91
C LEU A 200 -1.82 14.95 -9.07
N ALA A 201 -0.81 14.15 -9.44
CA ALA A 201 -0.95 13.16 -10.50
C ALA A 201 -2.04 12.13 -10.17
N ALA A 202 -2.07 11.59 -8.96
CA ALA A 202 -3.07 10.61 -8.55
C ALA A 202 -4.50 11.16 -8.56
N THR A 203 -4.69 12.46 -8.32
CA THR A 203 -6.03 13.09 -8.38
C THR A 203 -6.60 13.26 -9.79
N CYS A 204 -5.78 13.08 -10.84
CA CYS A 204 -6.16 13.22 -12.24
C CYS A 204 -6.52 11.88 -12.89
N SER A 205 -7.24 11.94 -14.00
CA SER A 205 -7.49 10.78 -14.87
C SER A 205 -6.24 10.38 -15.65
N HIS A 206 -6.01 9.06 -15.81
CA HIS A 206 -4.91 8.50 -16.60
C HIS A 206 -5.38 7.34 -17.47
N SER A 207 -4.57 7.01 -18.48
CA SER A 207 -4.65 5.77 -19.25
C SER A 207 -3.27 5.10 -19.25
N PHE A 208 -3.19 3.81 -18.87
CA PHE A 208 -1.93 3.07 -18.77
C PHE A 208 -2.13 1.56 -18.97
N PHE A 209 -1.03 0.83 -19.14
CA PHE A 209 -1.05 -0.63 -19.26
C PHE A 209 -1.29 -1.30 -17.91
N GLY A 210 -2.27 -2.19 -17.85
CA GLY A 210 -2.55 -3.03 -16.68
C GLY A 210 -2.78 -4.48 -17.06
N ILE A 211 -3.41 -5.22 -16.14
CA ILE A 211 -3.88 -6.58 -16.39
C ILE A 211 -5.37 -6.71 -16.05
N THR A 212 -6.04 -7.66 -16.69
CA THR A 212 -7.37 -8.11 -16.31
C THR A 212 -7.29 -9.10 -15.14
N GLU A 213 -8.44 -9.40 -14.53
CA GLU A 213 -8.55 -10.46 -13.50
C GLU A 213 -8.16 -11.86 -14.04
N HIS A 214 -8.19 -12.06 -15.36
CA HIS A 214 -7.72 -13.27 -16.03
C HIS A 214 -6.20 -13.26 -16.32
N GLY A 215 -5.48 -12.19 -15.97
CA GLY A 215 -4.03 -12.06 -16.20
C GLY A 215 -3.65 -11.63 -17.62
N SER A 216 -4.60 -11.18 -18.44
CA SER A 216 -4.32 -10.65 -19.79
C SER A 216 -3.98 -9.16 -19.74
N LEU A 217 -3.14 -8.67 -20.64
CA LEU A 217 -2.85 -7.23 -20.74
C LEU A 217 -4.14 -6.43 -21.01
N SER A 218 -4.24 -5.27 -20.37
CA SER A 218 -5.37 -4.34 -20.54
C SER A 218 -4.90 -2.90 -20.66
N ILE A 219 -5.78 -2.05 -21.18
CA ILE A 219 -5.71 -0.61 -21.02
C ILE A 219 -6.59 -0.26 -19.81
N VAL A 220 -6.03 0.42 -18.83
CA VAL A 220 -6.73 0.87 -17.64
C VAL A 220 -6.95 2.38 -17.73
N GLU A 221 -8.20 2.81 -17.63
CA GLU A 221 -8.58 4.21 -17.55
C GLU A 221 -9.11 4.54 -16.16
N THR A 222 -8.56 5.59 -15.55
CA THR A 222 -8.90 5.97 -14.17
C THR A 222 -9.58 7.33 -14.15
N LYS A 223 -10.38 7.58 -13.11
CA LYS A 223 -11.04 8.87 -12.87
C LYS A 223 -10.25 9.80 -11.94
N GLY A 224 -9.13 9.32 -11.41
CA GLY A 224 -8.40 9.97 -10.32
C GLY A 224 -8.86 9.51 -8.94
N ASN A 225 -7.94 9.60 -7.97
CA ASN A 225 -8.16 9.30 -6.56
C ASN A 225 -8.05 10.58 -5.73
N ARG A 226 -9.20 11.10 -5.29
CA ARG A 226 -9.29 12.33 -4.49
C ARG A 226 -8.82 12.18 -3.05
N HIS A 227 -8.55 10.96 -2.61
CA HIS A 227 -8.08 10.64 -1.26
C HIS A 227 -6.57 10.40 -1.21
N ALA A 228 -5.85 10.78 -2.27
CA ALA A 228 -4.40 10.82 -2.26
C ALA A 228 -3.90 11.94 -1.31
N HIS A 229 -2.89 11.64 -0.49
CA HIS A 229 -2.36 12.56 0.51
C HIS A 229 -0.84 12.37 0.70
N VAL A 230 -0.20 13.30 1.41
CA VAL A 230 1.25 13.24 1.68
C VAL A 230 1.52 12.47 2.97
N ALA A 231 2.61 11.70 2.98
CA ALA A 231 3.22 11.14 4.18
C ALA A 231 4.64 11.72 4.38
N LEU A 232 4.83 12.41 5.50
CA LEU A 232 6.14 12.89 5.97
C LEU A 232 6.89 11.74 6.63
N ARG A 233 8.15 11.53 6.25
CA ARG A 233 8.97 10.41 6.74
C ARG A 233 10.44 10.73 6.99
N GLY A 234 10.72 12.02 7.16
CA GLY A 234 12.05 12.63 7.25
C GLY A 234 12.83 12.59 5.96
N GLY A 235 14.11 12.89 6.06
CA GLY A 235 15.07 12.72 4.98
C GLY A 235 16.48 12.61 5.52
N GLU A 236 17.41 12.23 4.64
CA GLU A 236 18.81 11.93 4.97
C GLU A 236 19.51 12.98 5.85
N LEU A 237 19.14 14.26 5.71
CA LEU A 237 19.76 15.36 6.44
C LEU A 237 19.04 15.76 7.73
N LYS A 238 17.71 15.59 7.79
CA LYS A 238 16.90 15.97 8.96
C LYS A 238 15.55 15.26 8.99
N PRO A 239 15.02 14.99 10.21
CA PRO A 239 13.61 14.66 10.39
C PRO A 239 12.71 15.81 9.93
N ASN A 240 11.44 15.49 9.62
CA ASN A 240 10.45 16.48 9.19
C ASN A 240 9.10 16.33 9.92
N TYR A 241 9.11 15.86 11.16
CA TYR A 241 7.91 15.66 11.99
C TYR A 241 7.64 16.82 12.98
N ASP A 242 8.54 17.79 13.09
CA ASP A 242 8.38 18.93 13.98
C ASP A 242 7.33 19.94 13.48
N ALA A 243 6.92 20.86 14.35
CA ALA A 243 5.86 21.83 14.06
C ALA A 243 6.18 22.73 12.86
N ASP A 244 7.44 23.15 12.68
CA ASP A 244 7.85 24.02 11.57
C ASP A 244 7.82 23.25 10.24
N SER A 245 8.32 22.01 10.25
CA SER A 245 8.28 21.10 9.11
C SER A 245 6.84 20.78 8.68
N ILE A 246 5.94 20.52 9.64
CA ILE A 246 4.51 20.32 9.38
C ILE A 246 3.88 21.60 8.82
N ALA A 247 4.11 22.75 9.45
CA ALA A 247 3.55 24.03 8.99
C ALA A 247 3.97 24.34 7.55
N TYR A 248 5.25 24.13 7.23
CA TYR A 248 5.77 24.26 5.87
C TYR A 248 5.06 23.30 4.90
N ALA A 249 4.90 22.02 5.26
CA ALA A 249 4.21 21.03 4.43
C ALA A 249 2.76 21.44 4.14
N LEU A 250 2.02 21.89 5.16
CA LEU A 250 0.64 22.36 5.01
C LEU A 250 0.55 23.61 4.12
N GLU A 251 1.52 24.52 4.22
CA GLU A 251 1.61 25.69 3.33
C GLU A 251 1.82 25.28 1.86
N GLN A 252 2.69 24.29 1.60
CA GLN A 252 2.90 23.77 0.25
C GLN A 252 1.66 23.08 -0.31
N LEU A 253 0.96 22.29 0.52
CA LEU A 253 -0.33 21.69 0.13
C LEU A 253 -1.36 22.77 -0.24
N LYS A 254 -1.47 23.81 0.58
CA LYS A 254 -2.37 24.95 0.32
C LYS A 254 -2.02 25.68 -0.99
N LYS A 255 -0.73 25.93 -1.25
CA LYS A 255 -0.26 26.55 -2.51
C LYS A 255 -0.64 25.75 -3.76
N ASN A 256 -0.73 24.43 -3.63
CA ASN A 256 -1.12 23.50 -4.70
C ASN A 256 -2.63 23.18 -4.70
N HIS A 257 -3.45 23.91 -3.92
CA HIS A 257 -4.89 23.68 -3.79
C HIS A 257 -5.28 22.27 -3.31
N LEU A 258 -4.42 21.64 -2.52
CA LEU A 258 -4.65 20.33 -1.91
C LEU A 258 -5.19 20.45 -0.48
N PRO A 259 -5.92 19.43 0.03
CA PRO A 259 -6.29 19.36 1.44
C PRO A 259 -5.06 19.45 2.35
N GLN A 260 -5.16 20.24 3.42
CA GLN A 260 -4.10 20.42 4.41
C GLN A 260 -4.10 19.28 5.42
N GLN A 261 -3.90 18.05 4.93
CA GLN A 261 -3.91 16.81 5.69
C GLN A 261 -2.71 15.97 5.27
N LEU A 262 -2.04 15.37 6.25
CA LEU A 262 -0.86 14.55 6.02
C LEU A 262 -0.74 13.46 7.07
N VAL A 263 0.03 12.43 6.73
CA VAL A 263 0.46 11.38 7.65
C VAL A 263 1.90 11.65 8.08
N ILE A 264 2.23 11.29 9.32
CA ILE A 264 3.59 11.38 9.85
C ILE A 264 4.07 9.95 10.15
N ASP A 265 5.15 9.54 9.50
CA ASP A 265 5.85 8.29 9.75
C ASP A 265 6.80 8.49 10.93
N CYS A 266 6.49 7.84 12.06
CA CYS A 266 7.28 7.96 13.29
C CYS A 266 8.55 7.09 13.30
N SER A 267 8.83 6.33 12.24
CA SER A 267 9.83 5.26 12.29
C SER A 267 11.11 5.54 11.53
N HIS A 268 11.05 6.07 10.32
CA HIS A 268 12.21 5.99 9.43
C HIS A 268 13.24 7.12 9.63
N ASP A 269 13.28 8.13 8.76
CA ASP A 269 14.25 9.23 8.86
C ASP A 269 13.61 10.41 9.62
#